data_AF-A0A832P8J3-F1
#
_entry.id   AF-A0A832P8J3-F1
#
_cell.length_a   1.000
_cell.length_b   1.000
_cell.length_c   1.000
_cell.angle_alpha   90.00
_cell.angle_beta   90.00
_cell.angle_gamma   90.00
#
_symmetry.space_group_name_H-M   'P 1'
#
loop_
_entity.id
_entity.type
_entity.pdbx_description
1 polymer ?
#
loop_
_entity_poly.entity_id
_entity_poly.type
_entity_poly.pdbx_seq_one_letter_code
_entity_poly.pdbx_strand_id
1 'polypeptide(L)' 'MSVSELYEYAKETYPENEELWLGSKKIIIRKILNFERNRLNEEEA' A
#
# COMPACT_ATOMS: atom_id res chain seq x y z
N MET A 1 -5.58 5.44 -12.70
CA MET A 1 -5.11 4.24 -11.98
C MET A 1 -6.09 3.09 -12.10
N SER A 2 -5.79 2.15 -12.98
CA SER A 2 -6.36 0.81 -13.07
C SER A 2 -5.94 -0.04 -11.86
N VAL A 3 -6.47 -1.27 -11.76
CA VAL A 3 -6.03 -2.23 -10.72
C VAL A 3 -4.55 -2.58 -10.92
N SER A 4 -4.14 -2.80 -12.17
CA SER A 4 -2.77 -3.15 -12.53
C SER A 4 -1.80 -2.02 -12.24
N GLU A 5 -2.14 -0.77 -12.58
CA GLU A 5 -1.28 0.39 -12.27
C GLU A 5 -1.08 0.56 -10.76
N LEU A 6 -2.11 0.29 -9.96
CA LEU A 6 -2.02 0.34 -8.51
C LEU A 6 -1.18 -0.83 -7.94
N TYR A 7 -1.32 -2.00 -8.53
CA TYR A 7 -0.54 -3.19 -8.17
C TYR A 7 0.95 -2.95 -8.41
N GLU A 8 1.33 -2.51 -9.62
CA GLU A 8 2.73 -2.22 -9.96
C GLU A 8 3.28 -1.09 -9.09
N TYR A 9 2.52 0.00 -8.91
CA TYR A 9 2.93 1.09 -8.02
C TYR A 9 3.25 0.58 -6.59
N ALA A 10 2.36 -0.22 -6.02
CA ALA A 10 2.54 -0.75 -4.68
C ALA A 10 3.75 -1.68 -4.59
N LYS A 11 3.95 -2.52 -5.63
CA LYS A 11 5.08 -3.43 -5.76
C LYS A 11 6.44 -2.73 -5.86
N GLU A 12 6.50 -1.65 -6.64
CA GLU A 12 7.72 -0.85 -6.79
C GLU A 12 8.02 0.00 -5.55
N THR A 13 6.97 0.53 -4.90
CA THR A 13 7.13 1.45 -3.76
C THR A 13 7.43 0.73 -2.46
N TYR A 14 6.82 -0.44 -2.23
CA TYR A 14 6.92 -1.17 -0.96
C TYR A 14 7.44 -2.60 -1.12
N PRO A 15 8.55 -2.85 -1.86
CA PRO A 15 8.96 -4.19 -2.30
C PRO A 15 9.09 -5.24 -1.19
N GLU A 16 9.26 -4.82 0.06
CA GLU A 16 9.37 -5.71 1.23
C GLU A 16 8.02 -6.05 1.89
N ASN A 17 6.93 -5.37 1.51
CA ASN A 17 5.60 -5.53 2.10
C ASN A 17 4.61 -6.11 1.10
N GLU A 18 4.81 -7.39 0.75
CA GLU A 18 4.01 -8.08 -0.28
C GLU A 18 2.51 -8.06 -0.01
N GLU A 19 2.11 -8.03 1.26
CA GLU A 19 0.71 -7.98 1.64
C GLU A 19 -0.02 -6.74 1.08
N LEU A 20 0.68 -5.63 0.84
CA LEU A 20 0.07 -4.36 0.42
C LEU A 20 -0.52 -4.41 -0.99
N TRP A 21 0.05 -5.19 -1.91
CA TRP A 21 -0.46 -5.33 -3.29
C TRP A 21 -1.34 -6.55 -3.53
N LEU A 22 -1.63 -7.35 -2.51
CA LEU A 22 -2.53 -8.49 -2.65
C LEU A 22 -4.02 -8.09 -2.49
N GLY A 23 -4.84 -8.41 -3.49
CA GLY A 23 -6.29 -8.36 -3.42
C GLY A 23 -6.96 -7.51 -4.52
N SER A 24 -8.22 -7.16 -4.31
CA SER A 24 -8.93 -6.25 -5.21
C SER A 24 -8.42 -4.81 -5.06
N LYS A 25 -8.62 -3.97 -6.08
CA LYS A 25 -8.19 -2.56 -6.07
C LYS A 25 -8.54 -1.82 -4.78
N LYS A 26 -9.78 -1.98 -4.29
CA LYS A 26 -10.24 -1.32 -3.06
C LYS A 26 -9.46 -1.76 -1.82
N ILE A 27 -9.07 -3.04 -1.77
CA ILE A 27 -8.28 -3.61 -0.68
C ILE A 27 -6.85 -3.08 -0.72
N ILE A 28 -6.21 -3.08 -1.91
CA ILE A 28 -4.85 -2.54 -2.09
C ILE A 28 -4.78 -1.08 -1.64
N ILE A 29 -5.70 -0.22 -2.11
CA ILE A 29 -5.74 1.20 -1.68
C ILE A 29 -5.85 1.32 -0.17
N ARG A 30 -6.76 0.55 0.45
CA ARG A 30 -6.96 0.59 1.91
C ARG A 30 -5.71 0.19 2.68
N LYS A 31 -5.03 -0.87 2.24
CA LYS A 31 -3.81 -1.36 2.88
C LYS A 31 -2.70 -0.31 2.84
N ILE A 32 -2.46 0.29 1.68
CA ILE A 32 -1.44 1.35 1.51
C ILE A 32 -1.74 2.56 2.40
N LEU A 33 -2.98 3.05 2.39
CA LEU A 33 -3.36 4.21 3.21
C LEU A 33 -3.20 3.94 4.72
N ASN A 34 -3.54 2.73 5.17
CA ASN A 34 -3.34 2.35 6.56
C ASN A 34 -1.86 2.21 6.91
N PHE A 35 -1.06 1.62 6.02
CA PHE A 35 0.39 1.48 6.21
C PHE A 35 1.07 2.85 6.37
N GLU A 36 0.80 3.78 5.46
CA GLU A 36 1.36 5.14 5.53
C GLU A 36 0.89 5.89 6.78
N ARG A 37 -0.39 5.76 7.17
CA ARG A 37 -0.89 6.36 8.41
C ARG A 37 -0.17 5.82 9.64
N ASN A 38 0.08 4.52 9.70
CA ASN A 38 0.79 3.92 10.82
C ASN A 38 2.24 4.41 10.87
N ARG A 39 2.93 4.47 9.72
CA ARG A 39 4.31 5.00 9.65
C ARG A 39 4.38 6.45 10.16
N LEU A 40 3.45 7.31 9.72
CA LEU A 40 3.38 8.69 10.20
C LEU A 40 3.12 8.79 11.71
N ASN A 41 2.24 7.94 12.25
CA ASN A 41 1.98 7.92 13.69
C ASN A 41 3.20 7.45 14.50
N GLU A 42 4.01 6.54 13.95
CA GLU A 42 5.26 6.08 14.57
C GLU A 42 6.35 7.16 14.51
N GLU A 43 6.41 7.95 13.44
CA GLU A 43 7.35 9.07 13.28
C GLU A 43 7.02 10.28 14.19
N GLU A 44 5.74 10.47 14.53
CA GLU A 44 5.25 11.54 15.42
C GLU A 44 5.32 11.20 16.93
N ALA A 45 5.61 9.93 17.29
CA ALA A 45 5.60 9.43 18.67
C ALA A 45 6.98 9.53 19.36
#